data_AF-A0A961MHG4-F1
#
_entry.id   AF-A0A961MHG4-F1
#
_cell.length_a   1.000
_cell.length_b   1.000
_cell.length_c   1.000
_cell.angle_alpha   90.00
_cell.angle_beta   90.00
_cell.angle_gamma   90.00
#
_symmetry.space_group_name_H-M   'P 1'
#
loop_
_entity.id
_entity.type
_entity.pdbx_description
1 polymer ?
#
loop_
_entity_poly.entity_id
_entity_poly.type
_entity_poly.pdbx_seq_one_letter_code
_entity_poly.pdbx_strand_id
1 'polypeptide(L)'
;MRLLKQVAAEKRIQPEDVAWLSTEAPDCWTEKLQQAWHRVEALALSEEWERTSDVWAAVNASGHWRKADQPGKALELTGAALAISGLAGKPKSALSTTRGGAMRDVGRLAEAKKLGLDAHMLTPTDFRPCTLIGAVSMELGDLAAGHDWYTKAEELGAERGAIDHELRSLLVRSNPDAQERLRAFLLAQDCAPPLHQAARGVHRDRRAERGVQWPRRGPSRRRIRAFPRLQGKQGQESR
;
A
#
# COMPACT_ATOMS: atom_id res chain seq x y z
N MET A 1 2.97 -29.67 21.44
CA MET A 1 2.46 -28.62 20.52
C MET A 1 2.52 -29.08 19.07
N ARG A 2 1.36 -29.26 18.41
CA ARG A 2 1.24 -29.75 17.02
C ARG A 2 1.69 -28.71 15.98
N LEU A 3 1.24 -27.46 16.12
CA LEU A 3 1.53 -26.37 15.18
C LEU A 3 3.03 -26.06 15.10
N LEU A 4 3.72 -26.00 16.25
CA LEU A 4 5.18 -25.83 16.28
C LEU A 4 5.91 -26.96 15.54
N LYS A 5 5.46 -28.21 15.70
CA LYS A 5 6.04 -29.35 14.98
C LYS A 5 5.78 -29.28 13.47
N GLN A 6 4.64 -28.72 13.04
CA GLN A 6 4.35 -28.53 11.62
C GLN A 6 5.26 -27.46 11.02
N VAL A 7 5.35 -26.28 11.64
CA VAL A 7 6.23 -25.20 11.17
C VAL A 7 7.70 -25.62 11.20
N ALA A 8 8.14 -26.33 12.24
CA ALA A 8 9.50 -26.88 12.32
C ALA A 8 9.80 -27.94 11.25
N ALA A 9 8.77 -28.64 10.76
CA ALA A 9 8.87 -29.58 9.64
C ALA A 9 8.60 -28.90 8.27
N GLU A 10 8.62 -27.56 8.23
CA GLU A 10 8.32 -26.72 7.06
C GLU A 10 6.96 -27.04 6.39
N LYS A 11 5.97 -27.46 7.19
CA LYS A 11 4.62 -27.73 6.72
C LYS A 11 3.71 -26.53 6.95
N ARG A 12 2.94 -26.15 5.92
CA ARG A 12 1.93 -25.10 6.01
C ARG A 12 0.94 -25.40 7.14
N ILE A 13 0.63 -24.38 7.93
CA ILE A 13 -0.44 -24.40 8.93
C ILE A 13 -1.69 -23.77 8.31
N GLN A 14 -2.86 -24.18 8.78
CA GLN A 14 -4.12 -23.72 8.18
C GLN A 14 -4.40 -22.26 8.55
N PRO A 15 -5.11 -21.51 7.70
CA PRO A 15 -5.46 -20.11 7.99
C PRO A 15 -6.18 -19.93 9.33
N GLU A 16 -7.00 -20.90 9.74
CA GLU A 16 -7.73 -20.85 11.02
C GLU A 16 -6.78 -20.98 12.21
N ASP A 17 -5.74 -21.82 12.09
CA ASP A 17 -4.70 -21.97 13.12
C ASP A 17 -3.86 -20.69 13.25
N VAL A 18 -3.56 -20.03 12.14
CA VAL A 18 -2.85 -18.73 12.13
C VAL A 18 -3.70 -17.65 12.78
N ALA A 19 -4.99 -17.58 12.42
CA ALA A 19 -5.93 -16.63 13.02
C ALA A 19 -5.99 -16.83 14.54
N TRP A 20 -6.19 -18.06 15.00
CA TRP A 20 -6.21 -18.40 16.42
C TRP A 20 -4.90 -18.03 17.13
N LEU A 21 -3.73 -18.32 16.53
CA LEU A 21 -2.44 -17.91 17.10
C LEU A 21 -2.35 -16.38 17.26
N SER A 22 -2.81 -15.63 16.26
CA SER A 22 -2.72 -14.17 16.26
C SER A 22 -3.71 -13.46 17.19
N THR A 23 -4.84 -14.09 17.54
CA THR A 23 -5.89 -13.47 18.38
C THR A 23 -6.01 -14.07 19.77
N GLU A 24 -6.02 -15.40 19.87
CA GLU A 24 -6.31 -16.13 21.11
C GLU A 24 -5.04 -16.57 21.86
N ALA A 25 -3.91 -16.66 21.16
CA ALA A 25 -2.63 -17.07 21.75
C ALA A 25 -1.46 -16.13 21.39
N PRO A 26 -1.59 -14.80 21.59
CA PRO A 26 -0.57 -13.83 21.20
C PRO A 26 0.79 -14.10 21.88
N ASP A 27 0.79 -14.60 23.11
CA ASP A 27 2.01 -14.98 23.85
C ASP A 27 2.78 -16.13 23.15
N CYS A 28 2.07 -16.97 22.40
CA CYS A 28 2.66 -18.05 21.61
C CYS A 28 3.05 -17.59 20.20
N TRP A 29 2.43 -16.52 19.68
CA TRP A 29 2.67 -15.94 18.36
C TRP A 29 3.91 -15.03 18.33
N THR A 30 5.02 -15.57 18.83
CA THR A 30 6.31 -14.87 18.89
C THR A 30 6.81 -14.49 17.49
N GLU A 31 7.69 -13.48 17.42
CA GLU A 31 8.33 -13.06 16.18
C GLU A 31 9.02 -14.21 15.44
N LYS A 32 9.72 -15.10 16.17
CA LYS A 32 10.37 -16.27 15.58
C LYS A 32 9.37 -17.23 14.94
N LEU A 33 8.21 -17.44 15.56
CA LEU A 33 7.16 -18.28 14.99
C LEU A 33 6.53 -17.63 13.76
N GLN A 34 6.29 -16.31 13.81
CA GLN A 34 5.81 -15.53 12.68
C GLN A 34 6.76 -15.63 11.48
N GLN A 35 8.06 -15.40 11.69
CA GLN A 35 9.08 -15.52 10.65
C GLN A 35 9.14 -16.93 10.07
N ALA A 36 9.09 -17.97 10.92
CA ALA A 36 9.09 -19.36 10.46
C ALA A 36 7.83 -19.71 9.66
N TRP A 37 6.65 -19.23 10.07
CA TRP A 37 5.43 -19.37 9.28
C TRP A 37 5.54 -18.65 7.94
N HIS A 38 5.99 -17.39 7.93
CA HIS A 38 6.19 -16.62 6.71
C HIS A 38 7.16 -17.32 5.76
N ARG A 39 8.24 -17.92 6.27
CA ARG A 39 9.18 -18.71 5.45
C ARG A 39 8.48 -19.87 4.75
N VAL A 40 7.64 -20.63 5.46
CA VAL A 40 6.91 -21.77 4.90
C VAL A 40 5.93 -21.32 3.80
N GLU A 41 5.21 -20.22 4.02
CA GLU A 41 4.33 -19.65 3.00
C GLU A 41 5.12 -19.14 1.78
N ALA A 42 6.28 -18.51 2.02
CA ALA A 42 7.14 -18.01 0.95
C ALA A 42 7.66 -19.16 0.06
N LEU A 43 8.06 -20.28 0.66
CA LEU A 43 8.48 -21.49 -0.05
C LEU A 43 7.35 -22.02 -0.96
N ALA A 44 6.17 -22.25 -0.40
CA ALA A 44 5.04 -22.78 -1.17
C ALA A 44 4.61 -21.87 -2.33
N LEU A 45 4.61 -20.54 -2.12
CA LEU A 45 4.29 -19.58 -3.17
C LEU A 45 5.42 -19.45 -4.21
N SER A 46 6.67 -19.66 -3.82
CA SER A 46 7.80 -19.69 -4.75
C SER A 46 7.75 -20.94 -5.64
N GLU A 47 7.44 -22.11 -5.08
CA GLU A 47 7.21 -23.35 -5.84
C GLU A 47 6.05 -23.21 -6.82
N GLU A 48 4.95 -22.56 -6.40
CA GLU A 48 3.81 -22.29 -7.29
C GLU A 48 4.19 -21.38 -8.46
N TRP A 49 4.99 -20.33 -8.19
CA TRP A 49 5.55 -19.48 -9.22
C TRP A 49 6.44 -20.27 -10.20
N GLU A 50 7.36 -21.11 -9.69
CA GLU A 50 8.25 -21.92 -10.54
C GLU A 50 7.46 -22.86 -11.45
N ARG A 51 6.36 -23.41 -10.94
CA ARG A 51 5.50 -24.35 -11.67
C ARG A 51 4.62 -23.68 -12.72
N THR A 52 4.09 -22.49 -12.45
CA THR A 52 3.03 -21.86 -13.28
C THR A 52 3.44 -20.57 -13.96
N SER A 53 4.52 -19.95 -13.53
CA SER A 53 4.85 -18.56 -13.85
C SER A 53 3.73 -17.57 -13.50
N ASP A 54 2.89 -17.87 -12.50
CA ASP A 54 1.92 -16.89 -11.97
C ASP A 54 2.63 -15.78 -11.20
N VAL A 55 2.68 -14.60 -11.81
CA VAL A 55 3.29 -13.40 -11.24
C VAL A 55 2.72 -13.05 -9.86
N TRP A 56 1.45 -13.34 -9.58
CA TRP A 56 0.87 -13.05 -8.27
C TRP A 56 1.41 -13.97 -7.18
N ALA A 57 1.73 -15.23 -7.50
CA ALA A 57 2.46 -16.11 -6.59
C ALA A 57 3.83 -15.51 -6.23
N ALA A 58 4.58 -14.98 -7.21
CA ALA A 58 5.87 -14.32 -6.96
C ALA A 58 5.75 -13.04 -6.13
N VAL A 59 4.73 -12.21 -6.38
CA VAL A 59 4.42 -11.01 -5.58
C VAL A 59 4.14 -11.38 -4.13
N ASN A 60 3.26 -12.37 -3.91
CA ASN A 60 2.88 -12.79 -2.56
C ASN A 60 4.07 -13.45 -1.84
N ALA A 61 4.80 -14.35 -2.52
CA ALA A 61 6.00 -14.98 -2.00
C ALA A 61 7.03 -13.95 -1.53
N SER A 62 7.26 -12.90 -2.32
CA SER A 62 8.19 -11.83 -1.97
C SER A 62 7.77 -11.11 -0.68
N GLY A 63 6.48 -10.83 -0.50
CA GLY A 63 5.96 -10.29 0.77
C GLY A 63 6.23 -11.20 1.97
N HIS A 64 6.08 -12.51 1.81
CA HIS A 64 6.38 -13.50 2.84
C HIS A 64 7.88 -13.64 3.11
N TRP A 65 8.73 -13.64 2.07
CA TRP A 65 10.19 -13.68 2.23
C TRP A 65 10.73 -12.49 3.02
N ARG A 66 10.18 -11.29 2.79
CA ARG A 66 10.53 -10.08 3.56
C ARG A 66 10.15 -10.23 5.04
N LYS A 67 8.92 -10.70 5.32
CA LYS A 67 8.44 -10.93 6.69
C LYS A 67 9.12 -12.12 7.40
N ALA A 68 9.76 -12.99 6.64
CA ALA A 68 10.62 -14.07 7.15
C ALA A 68 12.07 -13.63 7.40
N ASP A 69 12.37 -12.32 7.32
CA ASP A 69 13.72 -11.75 7.41
C ASP A 69 14.70 -12.31 6.35
N GLN A 70 14.18 -12.59 5.15
CA GLN A 70 14.96 -13.08 4.00
C GLN A 70 14.71 -12.22 2.75
N PRO A 71 14.92 -10.90 2.80
CA PRO A 71 14.67 -10.01 1.66
C PRO A 71 15.57 -10.33 0.45
N GLY A 72 16.73 -10.96 0.65
CA GLY A 72 17.58 -11.45 -0.45
C GLY A 72 16.85 -12.43 -1.38
N LYS A 73 16.10 -13.39 -0.82
CA LYS A 73 15.29 -14.33 -1.61
C LYS A 73 14.14 -13.64 -2.34
N ALA A 74 13.52 -12.65 -1.71
CA ALA A 74 12.54 -11.79 -2.36
C ALA A 74 13.13 -11.07 -3.58
N LEU A 75 14.39 -10.61 -3.51
CA LEU A 75 15.08 -9.98 -4.63
C LEU A 75 15.44 -10.96 -5.74
N GLU A 76 15.88 -12.17 -5.42
CA GLU A 76 16.14 -13.20 -6.43
C GLU A 76 14.86 -13.54 -7.19
N LEU A 77 13.79 -13.87 -6.45
CA LEU A 77 12.49 -14.27 -7.00
C LEU A 77 11.87 -13.17 -7.87
N THR A 78 11.78 -11.93 -7.35
CA THR A 78 11.18 -10.82 -8.11
C THR A 78 12.06 -10.40 -9.29
N GLY A 79 13.37 -10.64 -9.23
CA GLY A 79 14.29 -10.41 -10.35
C GLY A 79 13.99 -11.36 -11.50
N ALA A 80 13.85 -12.65 -11.21
CA ALA A 80 13.46 -13.66 -12.20
C ALA A 80 12.06 -13.36 -12.78
N ALA A 81 11.10 -12.99 -11.94
CA ALA A 81 9.74 -12.69 -12.39
C ALA A 81 9.65 -11.45 -13.30
N LEU A 82 10.45 -10.40 -13.03
CA LEU A 82 10.53 -9.22 -13.88
C LEU A 82 11.25 -9.47 -15.21
N ALA A 83 12.05 -10.54 -15.31
CA ALA A 83 12.73 -10.92 -16.55
C ALA A 83 11.81 -11.63 -17.56
N ILE A 84 10.56 -11.96 -17.18
CA ILE A 84 9.59 -12.53 -18.12
C ILE A 84 9.25 -11.51 -19.23
N SER A 85 9.44 -11.94 -20.47
CA SER A 85 9.10 -11.17 -21.67
C SER A 85 7.60 -10.84 -21.72
N GLY A 86 7.26 -9.61 -22.12
CA GLY A 86 5.87 -9.18 -22.30
C GLY A 86 5.16 -8.75 -21.01
N LEU A 87 5.82 -8.82 -19.85
CA LEU A 87 5.27 -8.32 -18.60
C LEU A 87 5.07 -6.79 -18.66
N ALA A 88 3.84 -6.32 -18.46
CA ALA A 88 3.47 -4.90 -18.53
C ALA A 88 2.31 -4.56 -17.59
N GLY A 89 2.01 -3.27 -17.43
CA GLY A 89 0.88 -2.78 -16.66
C GLY A 89 0.88 -3.21 -15.19
N LYS A 90 -0.29 -3.63 -14.69
CA LYS A 90 -0.50 -3.92 -13.27
C LYS A 90 0.40 -5.03 -12.70
N PRO A 91 0.60 -6.20 -13.35
CA PRO A 91 1.53 -7.21 -12.86
C PRO A 91 2.99 -6.70 -12.73
N LYS A 92 3.48 -5.95 -13.73
CA LYS A 92 4.82 -5.33 -13.66
C LYS A 92 4.92 -4.33 -12.53
N SER A 93 3.91 -3.47 -12.37
CA SER A 93 3.86 -2.49 -11.28
C SER A 93 3.89 -3.16 -9.90
N ALA A 94 3.10 -4.23 -9.71
CA ALA A 94 3.04 -4.96 -8.44
C ALA A 94 4.40 -5.63 -8.10
N LEU A 95 5.03 -6.26 -9.08
CA LEU A 95 6.37 -6.84 -8.92
C LEU A 95 7.43 -5.77 -8.62
N SER A 96 7.44 -4.66 -9.36
CA SER A 96 8.37 -3.55 -9.12
C SER A 96 8.19 -2.94 -7.73
N THR A 97 6.95 -2.72 -7.29
CA THR A 97 6.65 -2.20 -5.95
C THR A 97 7.14 -3.18 -4.87
N THR A 98 6.86 -4.47 -5.03
CA THR A 98 7.24 -5.47 -4.03
C THR A 98 8.76 -5.68 -3.99
N ARG A 99 9.42 -5.69 -5.15
CA ARG A 99 10.89 -5.67 -5.26
C ARG A 99 11.48 -4.42 -4.61
N GLY A 100 10.86 -3.27 -4.80
CA GLY A 100 11.26 -2.01 -4.17
C GLY A 100 11.17 -2.11 -2.65
N GLY A 101 10.14 -2.74 -2.11
CA GLY A 101 10.05 -3.08 -0.69
C GLY A 101 11.22 -3.95 -0.21
N ALA A 102 11.57 -5.01 -0.96
CA ALA A 102 12.73 -5.84 -0.62
C ALA A 102 14.07 -5.09 -0.74
N MET A 103 14.22 -4.19 -1.72
CA MET A 103 15.40 -3.32 -1.85
C MET A 103 15.54 -2.37 -0.65
N ARG A 104 14.41 -1.82 -0.19
CA ARG A 104 14.36 -0.98 1.00
C ARG A 104 14.82 -1.75 2.24
N ASP A 105 14.35 -2.98 2.43
CA ASP A 105 14.73 -3.81 3.58
C ASP A 105 16.24 -4.08 3.65
N VAL A 106 16.92 -4.18 2.49
CA VAL A 106 18.39 -4.34 2.42
C VAL A 106 19.15 -3.00 2.34
N GLY A 107 18.49 -1.87 2.60
CA GLY A 107 19.10 -0.54 2.63
C GLY A 107 19.40 0.09 1.26
N ARG A 108 18.95 -0.51 0.15
CA ARG A 108 19.15 0.01 -1.22
C ARG A 108 18.08 1.04 -1.59
N LEU A 109 18.01 2.11 -0.80
CA LEU A 109 16.92 3.10 -0.81
C LEU A 109 16.75 3.81 -2.16
N ALA A 110 17.84 4.21 -2.82
CA ALA A 110 17.76 4.88 -4.12
C ALA A 110 17.12 3.99 -5.20
N GLU A 111 17.47 2.70 -5.20
CA GLU A 111 16.89 1.72 -6.13
C GLU A 111 15.44 1.40 -5.79
N ALA A 112 15.10 1.30 -4.50
CA ALA A 112 13.73 1.15 -4.04
C ALA A 112 12.84 2.32 -4.52
N LYS A 113 13.33 3.57 -4.39
CA LYS A 113 12.62 4.77 -4.86
C LYS A 113 12.40 4.74 -6.37
N LYS A 114 13.42 4.38 -7.14
CA LYS A 114 13.32 4.25 -8.60
C LYS A 114 12.26 3.21 -8.99
N LEU A 115 12.29 2.02 -8.40
CA LEU A 115 11.30 0.97 -8.66
C LEU A 115 9.88 1.42 -8.31
N GLY A 116 9.70 2.15 -7.21
CA GLY A 116 8.41 2.72 -6.84
C GLY A 116 7.90 3.74 -7.86
N LEU A 117 8.78 4.65 -8.32
CA LEU A 117 8.43 5.63 -9.36
C LEU A 117 8.06 4.95 -10.69
N ASP A 118 8.85 3.96 -11.11
CA ASP A 118 8.59 3.17 -12.31
C ASP A 118 7.26 2.41 -12.22
N ALA A 119 6.96 1.83 -11.05
CA ALA A 119 5.67 1.18 -10.78
C ALA A 119 4.50 2.17 -10.82
N HIS A 120 4.66 3.36 -10.24
CA HIS A 120 3.63 4.40 -10.27
C HIS A 120 3.33 4.87 -11.70
N MET A 121 4.35 5.01 -12.56
CA MET A 121 4.14 5.35 -13.98
C MET A 121 3.28 4.30 -14.71
N LEU A 122 3.42 3.01 -14.35
CA LEU A 122 2.64 1.93 -14.94
C LEU A 122 1.20 1.88 -14.42
N THR A 123 0.97 2.27 -13.17
CA THR A 123 -0.34 2.28 -12.52
C THR A 123 -0.54 3.54 -11.68
N PRO A 124 -0.80 4.70 -12.30
CA PRO A 124 -0.85 5.99 -11.60
C PRO A 124 -2.04 6.12 -10.65
N THR A 125 -3.03 5.24 -10.78
CA THR A 125 -4.23 5.18 -9.93
C THR A 125 -4.13 4.16 -8.80
N ASP A 126 -3.03 3.41 -8.68
CA ASP A 126 -2.80 2.48 -7.56
C ASP A 126 -2.02 3.21 -6.45
N PHE A 127 -2.48 3.10 -5.21
CA PHE A 127 -1.84 3.75 -4.07
C PHE A 127 -0.57 3.03 -3.61
N ARG A 128 -0.39 1.74 -3.94
CA ARG A 128 0.72 0.91 -3.40
C ARG A 128 2.12 1.41 -3.79
N PRO A 129 2.38 1.84 -5.05
CA PRO A 129 3.65 2.49 -5.36
C PRO A 129 3.86 3.77 -4.55
N CYS A 130 2.80 4.56 -4.30
CA CYS A 130 2.89 5.81 -3.54
C CYS A 130 3.30 5.55 -2.08
N THR A 131 2.75 4.52 -1.42
CA THR A 131 3.14 4.18 -0.04
C THR A 131 4.61 3.76 0.05
N LEU A 132 5.11 3.00 -0.93
CA LEU A 132 6.54 2.66 -1.01
C LEU A 132 7.40 3.92 -1.19
N ILE A 133 7.07 4.79 -2.16
CA ILE A 133 7.86 6.00 -2.44
C ILE A 133 7.86 6.93 -1.22
N GLY A 134 6.72 7.07 -0.55
CA GLY A 134 6.57 7.83 0.69
C GLY A 134 7.53 7.31 1.76
N ALA A 135 7.47 6.01 2.04
CA ALA A 135 8.31 5.39 3.05
C ALA A 135 9.81 5.51 2.76
N VAL A 136 10.22 5.26 1.51
CA VAL A 136 11.62 5.38 1.09
C VAL A 136 12.10 6.84 1.12
N SER A 137 11.25 7.81 0.76
CA SER A 137 11.62 9.23 0.81
C SER A 137 11.81 9.72 2.24
N MET A 138 10.97 9.25 3.18
CA MET A 138 11.17 9.50 4.61
C MET A 138 12.52 8.95 5.11
N GLU A 139 12.88 7.72 4.73
CA GLU A 139 14.16 7.10 5.13
C GLU A 139 15.38 7.80 4.51
N LEU A 140 15.22 8.34 3.30
CA LEU A 140 16.25 9.18 2.66
C LEU A 140 16.35 10.58 3.28
N GLY A 141 15.47 10.95 4.22
CA GLY A 141 15.44 12.25 4.88
C GLY A 141 14.66 13.33 4.13
N ASP A 142 14.07 13.02 2.98
CA ASP A 142 13.20 13.92 2.22
C ASP A 142 11.77 13.83 2.75
N LEU A 143 11.57 14.42 3.94
CA LEU A 143 10.33 14.28 4.70
C LEU A 143 9.13 14.94 4.02
N ALA A 144 9.35 16.08 3.36
CA ALA A 144 8.32 16.79 2.61
C ALA A 144 7.82 15.94 1.44
N ALA A 145 8.72 15.42 0.59
CA ALA A 145 8.30 14.55 -0.51
C ALA A 145 7.67 13.25 0.01
N GLY A 146 8.21 12.69 1.09
CA GLY A 146 7.62 11.51 1.74
C GLY A 146 6.17 11.74 2.14
N HIS A 147 5.87 12.90 2.74
CA HIS A 147 4.52 13.29 3.13
C HIS A 147 3.61 13.46 1.92
N ASP A 148 4.04 14.19 0.90
CA ASP A 148 3.25 14.41 -0.32
C ASP A 148 2.86 13.08 -0.98
N TRP A 149 3.76 12.10 -1.01
CA TRP A 149 3.47 10.77 -1.53
C TRP A 149 2.48 9.98 -0.67
N TYR A 150 2.52 10.13 0.66
CA TYR A 150 1.51 9.55 1.52
C TYR A 150 0.15 10.22 1.37
N THR A 151 0.08 11.55 1.27
CA THR A 151 -1.15 12.28 0.96
C THR A 151 -1.75 11.79 -0.35
N LYS A 152 -0.92 11.64 -1.39
CA LYS A 152 -1.36 11.07 -2.66
C LYS A 152 -1.85 9.62 -2.52
N ALA A 153 -1.20 8.80 -1.69
CA ALA A 153 -1.66 7.45 -1.42
C ALA A 153 -3.06 7.46 -0.76
N GLU A 154 -3.31 8.36 0.19
CA GLU A 154 -4.63 8.53 0.82
C GLU A 154 -5.69 8.96 -0.20
N GLU A 155 -5.39 9.93 -1.06
CA GLU A 155 -6.28 10.37 -2.15
C GLU A 155 -6.64 9.23 -3.11
N LEU A 156 -5.74 8.27 -3.29
CA LEU A 156 -5.92 7.05 -4.09
C LEU A 156 -6.56 5.88 -3.30
N GLY A 157 -6.94 6.11 -2.03
CA GLY A 157 -7.70 5.16 -1.22
C GLY A 157 -6.87 4.31 -0.25
N ALA A 158 -5.60 4.67 0.01
CA ALA A 158 -4.87 4.07 1.12
C ALA A 158 -5.53 4.43 2.47
N GLU A 159 -5.64 3.44 3.36
CA GLU A 159 -6.16 3.68 4.70
C GLU A 159 -5.15 4.48 5.53
N ARG A 160 -5.61 5.57 6.16
CA ARG A 160 -4.80 6.40 7.06
C ARG A 160 -4.10 5.56 8.14
N GLY A 161 -4.83 4.61 8.74
CA GLY A 161 -4.29 3.71 9.77
C GLY A 161 -3.08 2.88 9.29
N ALA A 162 -3.04 2.49 8.02
CA ALA A 162 -1.91 1.77 7.44
C ALA A 162 -0.69 2.68 7.24
N ILE A 163 -0.89 3.93 6.82
CA ILE A 163 0.18 4.94 6.71
C ILE A 163 0.73 5.28 8.09
N ASP A 164 -0.15 5.49 9.08
CA ASP A 164 0.26 5.77 10.45
C ASP A 164 1.06 4.60 11.05
N HIS A 165 0.68 3.35 10.74
CA HIS A 165 1.44 2.18 11.14
C HIS A 165 2.83 2.17 10.50
N GLU A 166 2.95 2.51 9.22
CA GLU A 166 4.26 2.61 8.54
C GLU A 166 5.13 3.72 9.14
N LEU A 167 4.57 4.90 9.42
CA LEU A 167 5.27 6.01 10.07
C LEU A 167 5.76 5.65 11.48
N ARG A 168 4.97 4.92 12.27
CA ARG A 168 5.41 4.38 13.56
C ARG A 168 6.58 3.41 13.39
N SER A 169 6.48 2.48 12.44
CA SER A 169 7.55 1.53 12.13
C SER A 169 8.82 2.23 11.66
N LEU A 170 8.71 3.34 10.93
CA LEU A 170 9.83 4.20 10.55
C LEU A 170 10.49 4.88 11.74
N LEU A 171 9.70 5.44 12.67
CA LEU A 171 10.22 6.07 13.88
C LEU A 171 11.01 5.08 14.75
N VAL A 172 10.51 3.85 14.90
CA VAL A 172 11.14 2.81 15.73
C VAL A 172 12.48 2.34 15.16
N ARG A 173 12.60 2.24 13.83
CA ARG A 173 13.81 1.72 13.16
C ARG A 173 14.88 2.80 12.89
N SER A 174 14.51 4.08 12.99
CA SER A 174 15.39 5.20 12.68
C SER A 174 16.44 5.42 13.77
N ASN A 175 17.59 5.98 13.40
CA ASN A 175 18.54 6.48 14.40
C ASN A 175 17.97 7.70 15.14
N PRO A 176 18.50 8.06 16.33
CA PRO A 176 17.95 9.14 17.16
C PRO A 176 17.80 10.48 16.41
N ASP A 177 18.79 10.90 15.63
CA ASP A 177 18.73 12.18 14.89
C ASP A 177 17.63 12.16 13.82
N ALA A 178 17.48 11.06 13.09
CA ALA A 178 16.42 10.89 12.11
C ALA A 178 15.03 10.81 12.78
N GLN A 179 14.94 10.17 13.94
CA GLN A 179 13.73 10.08 14.73
C GLN A 179 13.27 11.47 15.21
N GLU A 180 14.19 12.30 15.70
CA GLU A 180 13.88 13.68 16.13
C GLU A 180 13.39 14.53 14.96
N ARG A 181 14.09 14.48 13.81
CA ARG A 181 13.65 15.18 12.59
C ARG A 181 12.27 14.74 12.13
N LEU A 182 12.02 13.43 12.05
CA LEU A 182 10.73 12.88 11.62
C LEU A 182 9.62 13.28 12.60
N ARG A 183 9.87 13.20 13.92
CA ARG A 183 8.90 13.62 14.94
C ARG A 183 8.57 15.10 14.85
N ALA A 184 9.59 15.97 14.74
CA ALA A 184 9.38 17.41 14.61
C ALA A 184 8.57 17.74 13.35
N PHE A 185 8.87 17.07 12.23
CA PHE A 185 8.13 17.24 10.99
C PHE A 185 6.66 16.80 11.13
N LEU A 186 6.39 15.61 11.68
CA LEU A 186 5.02 15.10 11.84
C LEU A 186 4.19 15.99 12.77
N LEU A 187 4.77 16.47 13.89
CA LEU A 187 4.09 17.41 14.80
C LEU A 187 3.76 18.74 14.10
N ALA A 188 4.64 19.23 13.24
CA ALA A 188 4.38 20.45 12.47
C ALA A 188 3.22 20.27 11.47
N GLN A 189 3.07 19.08 10.87
CA GLN A 189 1.95 18.76 9.99
C GLN A 189 0.62 18.66 10.77
N ASP A 190 0.62 18.02 11.94
CA ASP A 190 -0.59 17.91 12.78
C ASP A 190 -1.04 19.26 13.35
N CYS A 191 -0.09 20.16 13.63
CA CYS A 191 -0.38 21.52 14.09
C CYS A 191 -0.73 22.49 12.95
N ALA A 192 -0.55 22.10 11.69
CA ALA A 192 -0.90 22.96 10.56
C ALA A 192 -2.44 23.04 10.43
N PRO A 193 -3.04 24.25 10.38
CA PRO A 193 -4.46 24.36 10.10
C PRO A 193 -4.74 23.77 8.72
N PRO A 194 -5.88 23.08 8.52
CA PRO A 194 -6.16 22.45 7.25
C PRO A 194 -6.11 23.49 6.12
N LEU A 195 -5.41 23.19 5.02
CA LEU A 195 -5.19 24.09 3.88
C LEU A 195 -6.51 24.71 3.31
N HIS A 196 -7.65 24.08 3.57
CA HIS A 196 -8.98 24.59 3.21
C HIS A 196 -9.51 25.75 4.08
N GLN A 197 -8.85 26.08 5.20
CA GLN A 197 -9.16 27.27 6.02
C GLN A 197 -8.24 28.46 5.70
N ALA A 198 -6.98 28.23 5.35
CA ALA A 198 -6.04 29.31 4.99
C ALA A 198 -6.45 30.07 3.71
N ALA A 199 -7.05 29.36 2.73
CA ALA A 199 -7.55 29.99 1.50
C ALA A 199 -8.82 30.85 1.69
N ARG A 200 -9.55 30.73 2.82
CA ARG A 200 -10.73 31.57 3.11
C ARG A 200 -10.39 32.88 3.82
N GLY A 201 -9.13 33.05 4.26
CA GLY A 201 -8.66 34.26 4.92
C GLY A 201 -8.28 35.42 3.98
N VAL A 202 -8.09 35.17 2.68
CA VAL A 202 -7.57 36.18 1.73
C VAL A 202 -8.68 36.93 0.97
N HIS A 203 -9.96 36.60 1.19
CA HIS A 203 -11.07 37.22 0.43
C HIS A 203 -12.07 38.07 1.23
N ARG A 204 -11.76 38.43 2.49
CA ARG A 204 -12.55 39.41 3.27
C ARG A 204 -11.84 40.74 3.44
N ASP A 205 -11.30 41.29 2.36
CA ASP A 205 -11.06 42.74 2.32
C ASP A 205 -11.03 43.31 0.89
N ARG A 206 -12.12 43.10 0.15
CA ARG A 206 -12.47 43.90 -1.04
C ARG A 206 -13.97 44.08 -1.11
N ARG A 207 -14.50 44.93 -0.24
CA ARG A 207 -15.81 45.56 -0.46
C ARG A 207 -15.61 47.07 -0.52
N ALA A 208 -14.95 47.50 -1.59
CA ALA A 208 -15.16 48.83 -2.13
C ALA A 208 -15.07 48.72 -3.66
N GLU A 209 -16.02 49.37 -4.31
CA GLU A 209 -16.04 49.74 -5.72
C GLU A 209 -16.75 48.82 -6.73
N ARG A 210 -17.91 49.34 -7.19
CA ARG A 210 -18.45 49.32 -8.57
C ARG A 210 -18.93 47.93 -9.05
N GLY A 211 -20.21 47.63 -9.23
CA GLY A 211 -21.27 48.43 -9.84
C GLY A 211 -21.44 48.04 -11.31
N VAL A 212 -22.07 46.90 -11.60
CA VAL A 212 -22.72 46.59 -12.91
C VAL A 212 -23.86 45.59 -12.70
N GLN A 213 -25.01 45.89 -13.29
CA GLN A 213 -26.27 45.14 -13.25
C GLN A 213 -26.44 44.41 -14.59
N TRP A 214 -26.87 43.13 -14.60
CA TRP A 214 -27.40 42.42 -15.79
C TRP A 214 -28.38 41.30 -15.34
N PRO A 215 -29.36 40.86 -16.15
CA PRO A 215 -30.73 40.58 -15.71
C PRO A 215 -31.02 39.11 -15.39
N ARG A 216 -32.18 38.94 -14.73
CA ARG A 216 -32.79 37.67 -14.35
C ARG A 216 -33.23 36.87 -15.58
N ARG A 217 -32.84 35.58 -15.64
CA ARG A 217 -33.51 34.55 -16.45
C ARG A 217 -34.02 33.44 -15.52
N GLY A 218 -35.30 33.10 -15.68
CA GLY A 218 -36.03 32.13 -14.87
C GLY A 218 -35.72 30.66 -15.20
N PRO A 219 -36.32 29.72 -14.45
CA PRO A 219 -35.94 28.31 -14.49
C PRO A 219 -36.62 27.57 -15.65
N SER A 220 -35.83 26.91 -16.49
CA SER A 220 -36.33 25.97 -17.49
C SER A 220 -36.37 24.56 -16.90
N ARG A 221 -37.58 24.07 -16.66
CA ARG A 221 -37.87 22.66 -16.32
C ARG A 221 -37.60 21.80 -17.57
N ARG A 222 -36.68 20.83 -17.48
CA ARG A 222 -36.66 19.68 -18.39
C ARG A 222 -36.88 18.38 -17.62
N ARG A 223 -37.89 17.66 -18.08
CA ARG A 223 -38.43 16.40 -17.57
C ARG A 223 -37.41 15.28 -17.74
N ILE A 224 -37.18 14.54 -16.66
CA ILE A 224 -36.60 13.21 -16.68
C ILE A 224 -37.65 12.27 -17.31
N ARG A 225 -37.29 11.60 -18.41
CA ARG A 225 -38.06 10.48 -18.98
C ARG A 225 -37.63 9.19 -18.28
N ALA A 226 -38.63 8.37 -17.98
CA ALA A 226 -38.55 7.10 -17.28
C ALA A 226 -37.72 6.04 -18.02
N PHE A 227 -36.96 5.27 -17.26
CA PHE A 227 -36.45 3.95 -17.65
C PHE A 227 -37.54 2.88 -17.42
N PRO A 228 -37.80 1.97 -18.37
CA PRO A 228 -38.69 0.84 -18.14
C PRO A 228 -38.00 -0.28 -17.35
N ARG A 229 -38.78 -0.87 -16.43
CA ARG A 229 -38.51 -2.11 -15.69
C ARG A 229 -38.27 -3.27 -16.66
N LEU A 230 -37.24 -4.07 -16.40
CA LEU A 230 -37.18 -5.46 -16.86
C LEU A 230 -37.42 -6.36 -15.64
N GLN A 231 -38.59 -7.00 -15.63
CA GLN A 231 -38.90 -8.16 -14.81
C GLN A 231 -38.66 -9.43 -15.62
N GLY A 232 -38.11 -10.45 -14.94
CA GLY A 232 -38.45 -11.85 -15.17
C GLY A 232 -37.43 -12.68 -15.96
N LYS A 233 -36.79 -13.64 -15.28
CA LYS A 233 -37.32 -15.01 -15.24
C LYS A 233 -36.60 -15.86 -14.18
N GLN A 234 -37.41 -16.38 -13.26
CA GLN A 234 -37.12 -17.61 -12.53
C GLN A 234 -37.19 -18.79 -13.51
N GLY A 235 -36.33 -19.78 -13.28
CA GLY A 235 -36.41 -21.11 -13.87
C GLY A 235 -35.86 -22.11 -12.87
N GLN A 236 -36.76 -22.79 -12.15
CA GLN A 236 -36.49 -24.10 -11.56
C GLN A 236 -36.41 -25.11 -12.71
N GLU A 237 -35.50 -26.09 -12.64
CA GLU A 237 -35.88 -27.50 -12.74
C GLU A 237 -34.76 -28.44 -12.30
N SER A 238 -35.21 -29.53 -11.69
CA SER A 238 -34.48 -30.58 -11.00
C SER A 238 -34.01 -31.67 -11.96
N ARG A 239 -32.90 -32.34 -11.62
CA ARG A 239 -32.75 -33.80 -11.57
C ARG A 239 -31.44 -34.16 -10.88
#